data_AF-A0A9C8NSI7-F1
#
_entry.id   AF-A0A9C8NSI7-F1
#
_cell.length_a   1.000
_cell.length_b   1.000
_cell.length_c   1.000
_cell.angle_alpha   90.00
_cell.angle_beta   90.00
_cell.angle_gamma   90.00
#
_symmetry.space_group_name_H-M   'P 1'
#
loop_
_entity.id
_entity.type
_entity.pdbx_description
1 polymer ?
#
loop_
_entity_poly.entity_id
_entity_poly.type
_entity_poly.pdbx_seq_one_letter_code
_entity_poly.pdbx_strand_id
1 'polypeptide(L)'
;MGHFRYKRGFSLTEMLIVVMVLGLLLSIVVPSFLRGAAISRRVRCSANLHALGQAYVVHKTNNRLSGERPFTAIGWVTALQPYLANNLAALKCPEDYNPKLVLPDVKIWCPKGPYNLDVFTAHPYWLEYAAAEINGGPGIWKVNDEVYDQIRPEIAERHNITQSLPKYTPGKNPNNYWLLFEDLRAGADLWSTGDKDYEDIIIRVEERGDRVDIWAYKGATFHQFDLVAPDGTTYVDIGYQGDAEVYSFRGRAQLSYALSLRVNEIALGTDKVLALDYENDVCYAGVSPPGEATAWDQAVAPRHLGKLNVVLASGKVILVDPAEIDPTVAENAQRYWRGLRRPPVGGE
;
A
#
# COMPACT_ATOMS: atom_id res chain seq x y z
N MET A 1 47.85 69.41 -11.58
CA MET A 1 48.45 68.08 -11.82
C MET A 1 47.71 67.08 -10.96
N GLY A 2 46.99 66.13 -11.57
CA GLY A 2 46.17 65.16 -10.85
C GLY A 2 47.02 64.04 -10.24
N HIS A 3 46.87 63.78 -8.94
CA HIS A 3 47.48 62.63 -8.28
C HIS A 3 46.82 61.33 -8.77
N PHE A 4 47.54 60.51 -9.53
CA PHE A 4 47.14 59.13 -9.80
C PHE A 4 47.16 58.33 -8.50
N ARG A 5 45.98 58.11 -7.90
CA ARG A 5 45.81 57.16 -6.80
C ARG A 5 46.11 55.76 -7.32
N TYR A 6 47.23 55.18 -6.90
CA TYR A 6 47.49 53.75 -7.07
C TYR A 6 46.35 52.97 -6.42
N LYS A 7 45.50 52.33 -7.24
CA LYS A 7 44.50 51.38 -6.74
C LYS A 7 45.28 50.15 -6.27
N ARG A 8 45.23 49.87 -4.97
CA ARG A 8 45.77 48.61 -4.41
C ARG A 8 44.95 47.45 -5.00
N GLY A 9 45.59 46.61 -5.81
CA GLY A 9 45.03 45.37 -6.33
C GLY A 9 45.27 44.22 -5.36
N PHE A 10 44.39 43.23 -5.40
CA PHE A 10 44.52 42.00 -4.62
C PHE A 10 45.69 41.16 -5.16
N SER A 11 46.55 40.65 -4.27
CA SER A 11 47.64 39.75 -4.63
C SER A 11 47.14 38.31 -4.83
N LEU A 12 47.85 37.54 -5.64
CA LEU A 12 47.56 36.13 -5.87
C LEU A 12 47.63 35.31 -4.56
N THR A 13 48.56 35.67 -3.67
CA THR A 13 48.69 35.07 -2.34
C THR A 13 47.51 35.37 -1.43
N GLU A 14 46.96 36.60 -1.47
CA GLU A 14 45.78 36.95 -0.67
C GLU A 14 44.56 36.16 -1.13
N MET A 15 44.36 35.99 -2.44
CA MET A 15 43.24 35.18 -2.95
C MET A 15 43.41 33.69 -2.58
N LEU A 16 44.64 33.17 -2.57
CA LEU A 16 44.93 31.76 -2.26
C LEU A 16 44.63 31.43 -0.78
N ILE A 17 45.00 32.30 0.15
CA ILE A 17 44.69 32.12 1.58
C ILE A 17 43.17 32.14 1.80
N VAL A 18 42.44 33.02 1.11
CA VAL A 18 40.97 33.10 1.24
C VAL A 18 40.30 31.81 0.79
N VAL A 19 40.65 31.27 -0.38
CA VAL A 19 40.05 30.01 -0.86
C VAL A 19 40.46 28.81 0.00
N MET A 20 41.67 28.81 0.57
CA MET A 20 42.11 27.77 1.51
C MET A 20 41.25 27.78 2.78
N VAL A 21 41.05 28.96 3.39
CA VAL A 21 40.21 29.10 4.59
C VAL A 21 38.75 28.79 4.28
N LEU A 22 38.22 29.25 3.14
CA LEU A 22 36.86 28.90 2.70
C LEU A 22 36.69 27.39 2.51
N GLY A 23 37.67 26.70 1.91
CA GLY A 23 37.66 25.25 1.74
C GLY A 23 37.63 24.51 3.09
N LEU A 24 38.44 24.96 4.05
CA LEU A 24 38.44 24.41 5.40
C LEU A 24 37.09 24.61 6.10
N LEU A 25 36.51 25.81 6.02
CA LEU A 25 35.20 26.09 6.63
C LEU A 25 34.10 25.22 6.00
N LEU A 26 34.06 25.12 4.67
CA LEU A 26 33.09 24.30 3.96
C LEU A 26 33.19 22.81 4.33
N SER A 27 34.41 22.30 4.56
CA SER A 27 34.62 20.91 4.97
C SER A 27 33.96 20.54 6.30
N ILE A 28 33.74 21.52 7.19
CA ILE A 28 33.09 21.33 8.49
C ILE A 28 31.59 21.66 8.39
N VAL A 29 31.24 22.75 7.70
CA VAL A 29 29.87 23.27 7.64
C VAL A 29 28.96 22.36 6.83
N VAL A 30 29.40 21.89 5.65
CA VAL A 30 28.57 21.09 4.75
C VAL A 30 28.10 19.77 5.39
N PRO A 31 28.98 18.89 5.94
CA PRO A 31 28.52 17.64 6.53
C PRO A 31 27.62 17.86 7.75
N SER A 32 27.90 18.90 8.55
CA SER A 32 27.08 19.26 9.71
C SER A 32 25.68 19.72 9.29
N PHE A 33 25.59 20.56 8.25
CA PHE A 33 24.33 21.03 7.69
C PHE A 33 23.50 19.88 7.09
N LEU A 34 24.13 18.99 6.31
CA LEU A 34 23.47 17.84 5.70
C LEU A 34 22.88 16.89 6.75
N ARG A 35 23.62 16.62 7.84
CA ARG A 35 23.12 15.84 8.98
C ARG A 35 21.95 16.53 9.67
N GLY A 36 22.03 17.83 9.91
CA GLY A 36 20.93 18.62 10.49
C GLY A 36 19.66 18.55 9.64
N ALA A 37 19.80 18.68 8.32
CA ALA A 37 18.68 18.56 7.38
C ALA A 37 18.06 17.15 7.39
N ALA A 38 18.88 16.09 7.46
CA ALA A 38 18.39 14.72 7.60
C ALA A 38 17.61 14.51 8.90
N ILE A 39 18.13 14.99 10.04
CA ILE A 39 17.42 14.92 11.33
C ILE A 39 16.08 15.66 11.26
N SER A 40 16.03 16.84 10.63
CA SER A 40 14.79 17.59 10.45
C SER A 40 13.75 16.82 9.63
N ARG A 41 14.17 16.19 8.51
CA ARG A 41 13.30 15.33 7.70
C ARG A 41 12.79 14.12 8.48
N ARG A 42 13.66 13.48 9.27
CA ARG A 42 13.29 12.40 10.19
C ARG A 42 12.25 12.86 11.22
N VAL A 43 12.45 14.00 11.88
CA VAL A 43 11.49 14.52 12.87
C VAL A 43 10.12 14.74 12.24
N ARG A 44 10.08 15.26 11.01
CA ARG A 44 8.83 15.37 10.24
C ARG A 44 8.21 14.01 9.95
N CYS A 45 9.00 13.02 9.52
CA CYS A 45 8.54 11.64 9.32
C CYS A 45 7.97 11.02 10.61
N SER A 46 8.62 11.25 11.75
CA SER A 46 8.13 10.79 13.05
C SER A 46 6.81 11.45 13.44
N ALA A 47 6.63 12.75 13.13
CA ALA A 47 5.37 13.46 13.37
C ALA A 47 4.24 12.93 12.47
N ASN A 48 4.55 12.65 11.20
CA ASN A 48 3.63 12.02 10.24
C ASN A 48 3.11 10.66 10.75
N LEU A 49 4.03 9.78 11.17
CA LEU A 49 3.68 8.47 11.73
C LEU A 49 2.92 8.58 13.06
N HIS A 50 3.22 9.58 13.88
CA HIS A 50 2.45 9.84 15.10
C HIS A 50 1.01 10.25 14.78
N ALA A 51 0.81 11.14 13.81
CA ALA A 51 -0.52 11.52 13.32
C ALA A 51 -1.28 10.29 12.77
N LEU A 52 -0.59 9.41 12.06
CA LEU A 52 -1.16 8.14 11.59
C LEU A 52 -1.60 7.22 12.75
N GLY A 53 -0.77 7.09 13.79
CA GLY A 53 -1.13 6.33 14.99
C GLY A 53 -2.37 6.90 15.70
N GLN A 54 -2.47 8.23 15.81
CA GLN A 54 -3.66 8.89 16.38
C GLN A 54 -4.90 8.64 15.51
N ALA A 55 -4.79 8.78 14.19
CA ALA A 55 -5.87 8.51 13.25
C ALA A 55 -6.40 7.08 13.40
N TYR A 56 -5.50 6.09 13.53
CA TYR A 56 -5.87 4.70 13.78
C TYR A 56 -6.64 4.51 15.09
N VAL A 57 -6.17 5.12 16.19
CA VAL A 57 -6.84 5.00 17.50
C VAL A 57 -8.25 5.57 17.45
N VAL A 58 -8.44 6.75 16.85
CA VAL A 58 -9.75 7.38 16.73
C VAL A 58 -10.67 6.54 15.82
N HIS A 59 -10.19 6.14 14.65
CA HIS A 59 -10.94 5.29 13.73
C HIS A 59 -11.40 3.98 14.39
N LYS A 60 -10.49 3.25 15.05
CA LYS A 60 -10.81 1.98 15.72
C LYS A 60 -11.79 2.15 16.88
N THR A 61 -11.73 3.29 17.56
CA THR A 61 -12.69 3.62 18.63
C THR A 61 -14.07 3.90 18.05
N ASN A 62 -14.16 4.65 16.95
CA ASN A 62 -15.43 4.94 16.28
C ASN A 62 -16.07 3.69 15.66
N ASN A 63 -15.30 2.85 14.96
CA ASN A 63 -15.84 1.65 14.31
C ASN A 63 -16.37 0.62 15.31
N ARG A 64 -15.76 0.55 16.51
CA ARG A 64 -16.28 -0.29 17.60
C ARG A 64 -17.67 0.13 18.06
N LEU A 65 -18.02 1.41 17.91
CA LEU A 65 -19.33 1.94 18.30
C LEU A 65 -20.37 1.80 17.18
N SER A 66 -19.95 1.83 15.90
CA SER A 66 -20.84 1.77 14.74
C SER A 66 -21.13 0.34 14.22
N GLY A 67 -20.34 -0.66 14.63
CA GLY A 67 -20.52 -2.05 14.17
C GLY A 67 -20.15 -2.25 12.69
N GLU A 68 -19.37 -1.33 12.12
CA GLU A 68 -18.94 -1.37 10.72
C GLU A 68 -17.92 -2.49 10.44
N ARG A 69 -17.69 -2.74 9.14
CA ARG A 69 -16.77 -3.77 8.62
C ARG A 69 -15.38 -3.70 9.28
N PRO A 70 -14.70 -4.85 9.46
CA PRO A 70 -13.40 -4.90 10.13
C PRO A 70 -12.34 -4.06 9.40
N PHE A 71 -11.65 -3.20 10.15
CA PHE A 71 -10.60 -2.31 9.63
C PHE A 71 -9.40 -3.11 9.13
N THR A 72 -9.18 -3.17 7.82
CA THR A 72 -8.04 -3.93 7.29
C THR A 72 -6.85 -3.06 6.96
N ALA A 73 -5.70 -3.71 6.79
CA ALA A 73 -4.52 -3.06 6.25
C ALA A 73 -4.66 -2.68 4.78
N ILE A 74 -5.72 -3.09 4.09
CA ILE A 74 -5.99 -2.70 2.71
C ILE A 74 -7.01 -1.58 2.73
N GLY A 75 -6.80 -0.55 1.92
CA GLY A 75 -7.65 0.64 1.95
C GLY A 75 -7.52 1.46 3.23
N TRP A 76 -6.53 1.16 4.08
CA TRP A 76 -6.29 1.90 5.32
C TRP A 76 -6.09 3.39 5.08
N VAL A 77 -5.49 3.76 3.95
CA VAL A 77 -5.32 5.15 3.56
C VAL A 77 -6.68 5.83 3.44
N THR A 78 -7.62 5.23 2.71
CA THR A 78 -9.00 5.73 2.56
C THR A 78 -9.71 5.80 3.92
N ALA A 79 -9.57 4.77 4.75
CA ALA A 79 -10.23 4.68 6.04
C ALA A 79 -9.68 5.70 7.06
N LEU A 80 -8.38 5.98 7.05
CA LEU A 80 -7.73 6.91 7.99
C LEU A 80 -7.65 8.34 7.48
N GLN A 81 -7.82 8.58 6.17
CA GLN A 81 -7.77 9.91 5.57
C GLN A 81 -8.69 10.96 6.25
N PRO A 82 -9.95 10.67 6.60
CA PRO A 82 -10.79 11.62 7.32
C PRO A 82 -10.22 12.02 8.68
N TYR A 83 -9.54 11.09 9.35
CA TYR A 83 -8.93 11.27 10.67
C TYR A 83 -7.55 11.93 10.61
N LEU A 84 -6.97 12.04 9.41
CA LEU A 84 -5.78 12.84 9.11
C LEU A 84 -6.12 14.27 8.69
N ALA A 85 -7.36 14.72 8.89
CA ALA A 85 -7.87 16.01 8.40
C ALA A 85 -7.64 16.21 6.88
N ASN A 86 -7.72 15.12 6.10
CA ASN A 86 -7.40 15.08 4.68
C ASN A 86 -5.97 15.50 4.31
N ASN A 87 -5.03 15.49 5.26
CA ASN A 87 -3.63 15.78 5.01
C ASN A 87 -2.89 14.53 4.49
N LEU A 88 -3.04 14.25 3.20
CA LEU A 88 -2.38 13.11 2.54
C LEU A 88 -0.85 13.26 2.45
N ALA A 89 -0.30 14.47 2.65
CA ALA A 89 1.15 14.65 2.73
C ALA A 89 1.77 13.98 3.98
N ALA A 90 0.95 13.68 4.99
CA ALA A 90 1.38 12.92 6.16
C ALA A 90 1.66 11.44 5.85
N LEU A 91 1.29 10.94 4.66
CA LEU A 91 1.53 9.55 4.23
C LEU A 91 2.91 9.37 3.59
N LYS A 92 3.59 10.46 3.27
CA LYS A 92 4.90 10.45 2.64
C LYS A 92 6.01 10.76 3.65
N CYS A 93 7.07 9.97 3.59
CA CYS A 93 8.32 10.27 4.26
C CYS A 93 9.13 11.27 3.43
N PRO A 94 9.66 12.38 4.01
CA PRO A 94 10.47 13.33 3.26
C PRO A 94 11.83 12.80 2.79
N GLU A 95 12.26 11.64 3.29
CA GLU A 95 13.47 10.93 2.84
C GLU A 95 13.18 9.84 1.82
N ASP A 96 11.91 9.66 1.46
CA ASP A 96 11.52 8.73 0.41
C ASP A 96 11.50 9.42 -0.95
N TYR A 97 12.42 8.99 -1.80
CA TYR A 97 12.57 9.50 -3.16
C TYR A 97 11.76 8.70 -4.18
N ASN A 98 11.24 7.52 -3.81
CA ASN A 98 10.44 6.66 -4.68
C ASN A 98 9.19 6.13 -3.95
N PRO A 99 8.32 7.01 -3.42
CA PRO A 99 7.17 6.59 -2.66
C PRO A 99 6.17 5.83 -3.53
N LYS A 100 5.52 4.81 -2.95
CA LYS A 100 4.50 4.03 -3.62
C LYS A 100 3.26 4.87 -3.90
N LEU A 101 2.62 4.61 -5.03
CA LEU A 101 1.37 5.26 -5.39
C LEU A 101 0.21 4.66 -4.58
N VAL A 102 -0.61 5.51 -3.96
CA VAL A 102 -1.90 5.05 -3.43
C VAL A 102 -2.88 4.95 -4.59
N LEU A 103 -3.33 3.72 -4.85
CA LEU A 103 -4.30 3.41 -5.90
C LEU A 103 -5.60 4.22 -5.72
N PRO A 104 -6.27 4.58 -6.82
CA PRO A 104 -7.52 5.34 -6.78
C PRO A 104 -8.62 4.56 -6.05
N ASP A 105 -9.59 5.27 -5.46
CA ASP A 105 -10.80 4.61 -4.96
C ASP A 105 -11.73 4.37 -6.15
N VAL A 106 -11.70 3.14 -6.67
CA VAL A 106 -12.55 2.71 -7.77
C VAL A 106 -13.43 1.58 -7.25
N LYS A 107 -14.73 1.72 -7.45
CA LYS A 107 -15.71 0.74 -7.04
C LYS A 107 -16.39 0.17 -8.28
N ILE A 108 -16.49 -1.15 -8.35
CA ILE A 108 -17.45 -1.80 -9.22
C ILE A 108 -18.82 -1.65 -8.59
N TRP A 109 -19.73 -1.05 -9.34
CA TRP A 109 -21.10 -0.81 -8.92
C TRP A 109 -22.07 -1.51 -9.86
N CYS A 110 -22.99 -2.26 -9.26
CA CYS A 110 -24.13 -2.83 -9.96
C CYS A 110 -25.41 -2.11 -9.52
N PRO A 111 -26.10 -1.37 -10.41
CA PRO A 111 -27.31 -0.63 -10.05
C PRO A 111 -28.47 -1.53 -9.60
N LYS A 112 -28.57 -2.72 -10.19
CA LYS A 112 -29.71 -3.65 -10.01
C LYS A 112 -29.36 -4.91 -9.23
N GLY A 113 -28.15 -5.00 -8.69
CA GLY A 113 -27.64 -6.18 -8.01
C GLY A 113 -26.90 -5.84 -6.71
N PRO A 114 -26.74 -6.81 -5.80
CA PRO A 114 -25.98 -6.62 -4.56
C PRO A 114 -24.46 -6.55 -4.75
N TYR A 115 -23.98 -6.52 -5.99
CA TYR A 115 -22.58 -6.70 -6.39
C TYR A 115 -21.85 -5.37 -6.42
N ASN A 116 -21.34 -4.99 -5.26
CA ASN A 116 -20.69 -3.71 -5.04
C ASN A 116 -19.37 -3.94 -4.31
N LEU A 117 -18.26 -3.70 -5.00
CA LEU A 117 -16.94 -4.06 -4.50
C LEU A 117 -15.91 -3.00 -4.85
N ASP A 118 -15.04 -2.69 -3.89
CA ASP A 118 -13.92 -1.80 -4.11
C ASP A 118 -12.77 -2.54 -4.80
N VAL A 119 -12.38 -2.10 -6.00
CA VAL A 119 -11.44 -2.79 -6.90
C VAL A 119 -10.07 -2.99 -6.25
N PHE A 120 -9.56 -1.95 -5.59
CA PHE A 120 -8.21 -1.94 -5.02
C PHE A 120 -8.17 -2.11 -3.50
N THR A 121 -9.33 -2.15 -2.84
CA THR A 121 -9.41 -2.21 -1.38
C THR A 121 -10.20 -3.39 -0.84
N ALA A 122 -10.70 -4.27 -1.71
CA ALA A 122 -11.24 -5.57 -1.33
C ALA A 122 -10.21 -6.39 -0.54
N HIS A 123 -10.70 -7.13 0.48
CA HIS A 123 -9.90 -8.04 1.28
C HIS A 123 -9.06 -8.97 0.36
N PRO A 124 -7.72 -8.93 0.40
CA PRO A 124 -6.89 -9.55 -0.61
C PRO A 124 -6.59 -10.99 -0.23
N TYR A 125 -7.63 -11.81 -0.15
CA TYR A 125 -7.48 -13.23 0.18
C TYR A 125 -6.49 -13.94 -0.74
N TRP A 126 -6.39 -13.50 -2.00
CA TRP A 126 -5.40 -13.94 -2.97
C TRP A 126 -3.95 -13.80 -2.48
N LEU A 127 -3.64 -12.95 -1.50
CA LEU A 127 -2.27 -12.85 -0.96
C LEU A 127 -1.94 -13.91 0.09
N GLU A 128 -2.95 -14.55 0.66
CA GLU A 128 -2.79 -15.51 1.75
C GLU A 128 -3.07 -16.94 1.29
N TYR A 129 -4.07 -17.11 0.41
CA TYR A 129 -4.64 -18.39 0.02
C TYR A 129 -4.85 -18.47 -1.50
N ALA A 130 -4.84 -19.68 -2.04
CA ALA A 130 -5.47 -19.99 -3.31
C ALA A 130 -7.00 -20.01 -3.16
N ALA A 131 -7.75 -19.79 -4.24
CA ALA A 131 -9.20 -19.65 -4.15
C ALA A 131 -9.87 -20.94 -3.61
N ALA A 132 -9.35 -22.10 -4.00
CA ALA A 132 -9.79 -23.41 -3.52
C ALA A 132 -9.64 -23.64 -2.01
N GLU A 133 -8.76 -22.89 -1.33
CA GLU A 133 -8.52 -23.02 0.11
C GLU A 133 -9.52 -22.22 0.95
N ILE A 134 -10.37 -21.43 0.32
CA ILE A 134 -11.30 -20.52 1.00
C ILE A 134 -12.73 -21.04 0.86
N ASN A 135 -13.39 -21.26 1.99
CA ASN A 135 -14.83 -21.53 2.02
C ASN A 135 -15.60 -20.20 2.10
N GLY A 136 -16.21 -19.77 0.98
CA GLY A 136 -16.83 -18.45 0.85
C GLY A 136 -15.79 -17.35 0.61
N GLY A 137 -15.25 -17.31 -0.62
CA GLY A 137 -14.19 -16.38 -1.03
C GLY A 137 -14.72 -15.10 -1.70
N PRO A 138 -13.89 -14.06 -1.80
CA PRO A 138 -14.27 -12.78 -2.40
C PRO A 138 -14.70 -12.96 -3.86
N GLY A 139 -15.67 -12.16 -4.32
CA GLY A 139 -16.05 -12.10 -5.74
C GLY A 139 -15.02 -11.38 -6.62
N ILE A 140 -13.74 -11.40 -6.23
CA ILE A 140 -12.61 -10.82 -6.94
C ILE A 140 -11.37 -11.67 -6.69
N TRP A 141 -10.55 -11.86 -7.71
CA TRP A 141 -9.26 -12.53 -7.61
C TRP A 141 -8.18 -11.77 -8.35
N LYS A 142 -6.99 -11.61 -7.74
CA LYS A 142 -5.85 -10.94 -8.37
C LYS A 142 -4.86 -11.97 -8.92
N VAL A 143 -4.43 -11.78 -10.16
CA VAL A 143 -3.41 -12.61 -10.82
C VAL A 143 -2.40 -11.73 -11.56
N ASN A 144 -1.18 -12.23 -11.79
CA ASN A 144 -0.19 -11.57 -12.63
C ASN A 144 -0.44 -11.90 -14.13
N ASP A 145 0.32 -11.25 -15.02
CA ASP A 145 0.21 -11.48 -16.47
C ASP A 145 0.38 -12.96 -16.85
N GLU A 146 1.39 -13.63 -16.29
CA GLU A 146 1.70 -15.02 -16.64
C GLU A 146 0.60 -16.01 -16.24
N VAL A 147 0.02 -15.82 -15.05
CA VAL A 147 -1.09 -16.64 -14.56
C VAL A 147 -2.34 -16.35 -15.38
N TYR A 148 -2.63 -15.08 -15.68
CA TYR A 148 -3.79 -14.71 -16.50
C TYR A 148 -3.72 -15.35 -17.89
N ASP A 149 -2.58 -15.29 -18.56
CA ASP A 149 -2.39 -15.89 -19.89
C ASP A 149 -2.60 -17.41 -19.88
N GLN A 150 -2.28 -18.09 -18.77
CA GLN A 150 -2.49 -19.53 -18.62
C GLN A 150 -3.96 -19.91 -18.45
N ILE A 151 -4.71 -19.14 -17.64
CA ILE A 151 -6.11 -19.45 -17.30
C ILE A 151 -7.11 -18.84 -18.29
N ARG A 152 -6.72 -17.84 -19.08
CA ARG A 152 -7.58 -17.16 -20.05
C ARG A 152 -8.36 -18.10 -20.99
N PRO A 153 -7.81 -19.22 -21.48
CA PRO A 153 -8.59 -20.18 -22.27
C PRO A 153 -9.72 -20.84 -21.48
N GLU A 154 -9.49 -21.18 -20.20
CA GLU A 154 -10.51 -21.77 -19.31
C GLU A 154 -11.61 -20.75 -18.99
N ILE A 155 -11.23 -19.49 -18.76
CA ILE A 155 -12.16 -18.36 -18.62
C ILE A 155 -13.04 -18.28 -19.87
N ALA A 156 -12.48 -18.27 -21.07
CA ALA A 156 -13.23 -18.16 -22.32
C ALA A 156 -14.22 -19.33 -22.56
N GLU A 157 -14.02 -20.48 -21.91
CA GLU A 157 -14.91 -21.63 -21.93
C GLU A 157 -16.01 -21.59 -20.85
N ARG A 158 -16.03 -20.56 -19.99
CA ARG A 158 -16.98 -20.38 -18.87
C ARG A 158 -16.97 -21.53 -17.88
N HIS A 159 -15.77 -22.06 -17.63
CA HIS A 159 -15.59 -23.15 -16.69
C HIS A 159 -15.33 -22.62 -15.29
N ASN A 160 -15.72 -23.40 -14.29
CA ASN A 160 -15.33 -23.11 -12.91
C ASN A 160 -13.80 -23.12 -12.78
N ILE A 161 -13.19 -21.96 -12.61
CA ILE A 161 -11.73 -21.83 -12.53
C ILE A 161 -11.21 -21.71 -11.09
N THR A 162 -12.04 -21.97 -10.08
CA THR A 162 -11.64 -21.80 -8.66
C THR A 162 -10.37 -22.60 -8.32
N GLN A 163 -10.17 -23.76 -8.94
CA GLN A 163 -8.97 -24.59 -8.74
C GLN A 163 -7.72 -24.03 -9.44
N SER A 164 -7.92 -23.21 -10.47
CA SER A 164 -6.88 -22.59 -11.29
C SER A 164 -6.43 -21.22 -10.76
N LEU A 165 -7.07 -20.71 -9.69
CA LEU A 165 -6.79 -19.41 -9.08
C LEU A 165 -5.81 -19.53 -7.90
N PRO A 166 -4.51 -19.25 -8.10
CA PRO A 166 -3.50 -19.45 -7.06
C PRO A 166 -3.46 -18.27 -6.08
N LYS A 167 -2.67 -18.47 -5.02
CA LYS A 167 -2.13 -17.38 -4.23
C LYS A 167 -1.32 -16.44 -5.12
N TYR A 168 -1.63 -15.15 -5.11
CA TYR A 168 -0.96 -14.11 -5.87
C TYR A 168 0.52 -14.03 -5.51
N THR A 169 1.33 -14.03 -6.55
CA THR A 169 2.75 -13.71 -6.50
C THR A 169 3.03 -12.69 -7.60
N PRO A 170 3.89 -11.67 -7.36
CA PRO A 170 4.25 -10.72 -8.41
C PRO A 170 4.88 -11.43 -9.62
N GLY A 171 4.42 -11.09 -10.83
CA GLY A 171 4.96 -11.61 -12.08
C GLY A 171 6.26 -10.90 -12.50
N LYS A 172 6.67 -11.08 -13.77
CA LYS A 172 7.87 -10.39 -14.31
C LYS A 172 7.74 -8.87 -14.26
N ASN A 173 6.54 -8.35 -14.47
CA ASN A 173 6.23 -6.94 -14.29
C ASN A 173 5.21 -6.77 -13.15
N PRO A 174 5.65 -6.41 -11.94
CA PRO A 174 4.75 -6.29 -10.78
C PRO A 174 3.75 -5.13 -10.90
N ASN A 175 4.01 -4.16 -11.80
CA ASN A 175 3.12 -3.04 -12.06
C ASN A 175 1.98 -3.40 -13.02
N ASN A 176 1.99 -4.62 -13.57
CA ASN A 176 0.93 -5.16 -14.41
C ASN A 176 0.26 -6.32 -13.69
N TYR A 177 -1.06 -6.28 -13.60
CA TYR A 177 -1.84 -7.37 -13.03
C TYR A 177 -3.29 -7.31 -13.47
N TRP A 178 -4.00 -8.40 -13.21
CA TRP A 178 -5.39 -8.58 -13.55
C TRP A 178 -6.21 -8.82 -12.30
N LEU A 179 -7.43 -8.30 -12.28
CA LEU A 179 -8.44 -8.53 -11.28
C LEU A 179 -9.65 -9.18 -11.96
N LEU A 180 -9.97 -10.40 -11.57
CA LEU A 180 -11.03 -11.21 -12.15
C LEU A 180 -12.21 -11.20 -11.20
N PHE A 181 -13.40 -10.89 -11.66
CA PHE A 181 -14.55 -10.67 -10.81
C PHE A 181 -15.66 -11.67 -11.08
N GLU A 182 -16.36 -11.97 -9.99
CA GLU A 182 -17.53 -12.82 -9.94
C GLU A 182 -18.73 -12.02 -9.47
N ASP A 183 -19.85 -12.20 -10.15
CA ASP A 183 -21.16 -11.72 -9.76
C ASP A 183 -21.80 -12.58 -8.66
N LEU A 184 -20.98 -13.38 -7.95
CA LEU A 184 -21.37 -14.16 -6.78
C LEU A 184 -20.76 -13.58 -5.50
N ARG A 185 -21.61 -13.33 -4.50
CA ARG A 185 -21.19 -12.82 -3.20
C ARG A 185 -20.77 -13.97 -2.28
N ALA A 186 -19.57 -13.88 -1.73
CA ALA A 186 -19.06 -14.75 -0.66
C ALA A 186 -20.09 -14.96 0.47
N GLY A 187 -20.34 -16.23 0.85
CA GLY A 187 -21.16 -16.58 2.02
C GLY A 187 -22.66 -16.33 1.87
N ALA A 188 -23.14 -15.93 0.69
CA ALA A 188 -24.56 -16.05 0.34
C ALA A 188 -24.87 -17.53 0.04
N ASP A 189 -26.12 -17.96 0.24
CA ASP A 189 -26.59 -19.29 -0.16
C ASP A 189 -26.22 -19.63 -1.63
N LEU A 190 -26.13 -18.58 -2.47
CA LEU A 190 -25.77 -18.60 -3.89
C LEU A 190 -24.30 -18.97 -4.17
N TRP A 191 -23.37 -18.82 -3.21
CA TRP A 191 -21.94 -19.17 -3.43
C TRP A 191 -21.74 -20.67 -3.72
N SER A 192 -22.67 -21.52 -3.29
CA SER A 192 -22.60 -22.97 -3.49
C SER A 192 -23.13 -23.43 -4.86
N THR A 193 -23.81 -22.57 -5.62
CA THR A 193 -24.61 -22.96 -6.80
C THR A 193 -24.23 -22.26 -8.12
N GLY A 194 -23.24 -21.36 -8.11
CA GLY A 194 -22.82 -20.65 -9.32
C GLY A 194 -21.71 -21.34 -10.12
N ASP A 195 -21.50 -20.87 -11.35
CA ASP A 195 -20.50 -21.33 -12.34
C ASP A 195 -19.05 -21.06 -11.94
N LYS A 196 -18.77 -19.92 -11.30
CA LYS A 196 -17.47 -19.56 -10.73
C LYS A 196 -16.33 -19.47 -11.77
N ASP A 197 -16.58 -18.86 -12.92
CA ASP A 197 -15.64 -18.70 -14.04
C ASP A 197 -14.80 -17.39 -14.01
N TYR A 198 -15.14 -16.47 -13.12
CA TYR A 198 -14.53 -15.17 -12.80
C TYR A 198 -14.41 -14.27 -14.04
N GLU A 199 -15.32 -14.46 -14.99
CA GLU A 199 -15.28 -13.75 -16.26
C GLU A 199 -16.17 -12.51 -16.30
N ASP A 200 -17.09 -12.34 -15.34
CA ASP A 200 -18.13 -11.31 -15.36
C ASP A 200 -17.57 -9.91 -15.59
N ILE A 201 -16.49 -9.58 -14.86
CA ILE A 201 -15.65 -8.42 -15.14
C ILE A 201 -14.20 -8.85 -15.01
N ILE A 202 -13.39 -8.47 -15.98
CA ILE A 202 -11.95 -8.62 -15.95
C ILE A 202 -11.34 -7.23 -16.01
N ILE A 203 -10.54 -6.87 -15.01
CA ILE A 203 -9.87 -5.58 -14.97
C ILE A 203 -8.37 -5.79 -15.14
N ARG A 204 -7.80 -5.24 -16.21
CA ARG A 204 -6.35 -5.08 -16.36
C ARG A 204 -5.93 -3.78 -15.70
N VAL A 205 -4.82 -3.83 -14.97
CA VAL A 205 -4.26 -2.67 -14.28
C VAL A 205 -2.80 -2.53 -14.67
N GLU A 206 -2.39 -1.29 -14.98
CA GLU A 206 -1.02 -0.92 -15.25
C GLU A 206 -0.64 0.33 -14.43
N GLU A 207 0.29 0.17 -13.50
CA GLU A 207 0.80 1.27 -12.67
C GLU A 207 1.98 1.98 -13.37
N ARG A 208 1.86 3.30 -13.55
CA ARG A 208 2.82 4.15 -14.28
C ARG A 208 3.18 5.41 -13.47
N GLY A 209 4.18 5.30 -12.60
CA GLY A 209 4.69 6.45 -11.84
C GLY A 209 3.62 7.06 -10.93
N ASP A 210 3.04 8.20 -11.32
CA ASP A 210 1.95 8.88 -10.59
C ASP A 210 0.53 8.53 -11.10
N ARG A 211 0.43 7.60 -12.05
CA ARG A 211 -0.83 7.20 -12.68
C ARG A 211 -1.07 5.70 -12.62
N VAL A 212 -2.34 5.33 -12.76
CA VAL A 212 -2.82 3.96 -12.93
C VAL A 212 -3.73 3.94 -14.13
N ASP A 213 -3.41 3.10 -15.11
CA ASP A 213 -4.27 2.84 -16.26
C ASP A 213 -5.08 1.57 -16.00
N ILE A 214 -6.38 1.66 -16.23
CA ILE A 214 -7.33 0.57 -16.01
C ILE A 214 -8.07 0.28 -17.31
N TRP A 215 -8.15 -1.00 -17.65
CA TRP A 215 -9.06 -1.53 -18.67
C TRP A 215 -10.06 -2.44 -17.98
N ALA A 216 -11.35 -2.25 -18.23
CA ALA A 216 -12.38 -3.14 -17.73
C ALA A 216 -13.03 -3.85 -18.90
N TYR A 217 -13.05 -5.18 -18.86
CA TYR A 217 -13.65 -6.04 -19.85
C TYR A 217 -14.84 -6.71 -19.22
N LYS A 218 -15.95 -6.80 -19.94
CA LYS A 218 -17.14 -7.50 -19.48
C LYS A 218 -17.21 -8.89 -20.08
N GLY A 219 -17.37 -9.91 -19.25
CA GLY A 219 -17.75 -11.26 -19.69
C GLY A 219 -19.25 -11.48 -19.66
N ALA A 220 -19.67 -12.72 -19.43
CA ALA A 220 -21.04 -13.17 -19.66
C ALA A 220 -21.99 -13.01 -18.46
N THR A 221 -22.09 -11.80 -17.92
CA THR A 221 -23.01 -11.52 -16.81
C THR A 221 -24.37 -10.99 -17.27
N PHE A 222 -25.43 -11.32 -16.52
CA PHE A 222 -26.78 -10.74 -16.67
C PHE A 222 -26.91 -9.33 -16.07
N HIS A 223 -25.85 -8.84 -15.43
CA HIS A 223 -25.85 -7.56 -14.74
C HIS A 223 -25.17 -6.45 -15.56
N GLN A 224 -25.57 -5.21 -15.28
CA GLN A 224 -24.83 -4.03 -15.71
C GLN A 224 -23.88 -3.64 -14.58
N PHE A 225 -22.66 -3.31 -14.96
CA PHE A 225 -21.63 -2.88 -14.05
C PHE A 225 -21.03 -1.57 -14.52
N ASP A 226 -20.69 -0.72 -13.58
CA ASP A 226 -19.98 0.53 -13.81
C ASP A 226 -18.79 0.61 -12.87
N LEU A 227 -17.70 1.26 -13.30
CA LEU A 227 -16.69 1.74 -12.37
C LEU A 227 -17.09 3.13 -11.91
N VAL A 228 -17.28 3.29 -10.60
CA VAL A 228 -17.74 4.53 -9.99
C VAL A 228 -16.75 5.03 -8.94
N ALA A 229 -16.76 6.34 -8.73
CA ALA A 229 -16.18 7.01 -7.59
C ALA A 229 -16.90 6.65 -6.29
N PRO A 230 -16.30 6.90 -5.11
CA PRO A 230 -16.96 6.69 -3.82
C PRO A 230 -18.27 7.45 -3.65
N ASP A 231 -18.41 8.60 -4.31
CA ASP A 231 -19.64 9.42 -4.29
C ASP A 231 -20.72 8.95 -5.29
N GLY A 232 -20.45 7.86 -6.03
CA GLY A 232 -21.35 7.30 -7.04
C GLY A 232 -21.20 7.90 -8.43
N THR A 233 -20.28 8.86 -8.65
CA THR A 233 -20.00 9.39 -9.98
C THR A 233 -19.39 8.31 -10.87
N THR A 234 -20.01 8.02 -12.01
CA THR A 234 -19.47 7.04 -12.97
C THR A 234 -18.16 7.52 -13.59
N TYR A 235 -17.10 6.72 -13.42
CA TYR A 235 -15.85 6.86 -14.17
C TYR A 235 -15.92 6.13 -15.50
N VAL A 236 -16.42 4.89 -15.48
CA VAL A 236 -16.51 3.99 -16.64
C VAL A 236 -17.89 3.36 -16.67
N ASP A 237 -18.60 3.54 -17.76
CA ASP A 237 -19.80 2.76 -18.09
C ASP A 237 -19.32 1.52 -18.84
N ILE A 238 -19.35 0.36 -18.19
CA ILE A 238 -18.97 -0.93 -18.82
C ILE A 238 -20.17 -1.48 -19.62
N GLY A 239 -21.40 -1.03 -19.32
CA GLY A 239 -22.58 -1.34 -20.10
C GLY A 239 -22.98 -2.82 -20.15
N TYR A 240 -23.60 -3.24 -21.27
CA TYR A 240 -24.12 -4.60 -21.45
C TYR A 240 -23.18 -5.54 -22.24
N GLN A 241 -22.29 -5.03 -23.10
CA GLN A 241 -21.29 -5.79 -23.87
C GLN A 241 -20.12 -4.89 -24.31
N GLY A 242 -18.88 -5.41 -24.29
CA GLY A 242 -17.73 -4.80 -24.96
C GLY A 242 -16.46 -4.64 -24.10
N ASP A 243 -15.36 -4.32 -24.77
CA ASP A 243 -14.11 -3.87 -24.13
C ASP A 243 -14.25 -2.40 -23.73
N ALA A 244 -13.94 -2.04 -22.49
CA ALA A 244 -13.91 -0.63 -22.10
C ALA A 244 -12.66 0.07 -22.62
N GLU A 245 -12.77 1.39 -22.84
CA GLU A 245 -11.63 2.26 -23.14
C GLU A 245 -10.61 2.26 -21.98
N VAL A 246 -9.42 2.80 -22.24
CA VAL A 246 -8.40 2.95 -21.19
C VAL A 246 -8.75 4.15 -20.33
N TYR A 247 -8.84 3.95 -19.01
CA TYR A 247 -9.06 5.03 -18.06
C TYR A 247 -7.82 5.24 -17.21
N SER A 248 -7.22 6.43 -17.35
CA SER A 248 -6.06 6.85 -16.57
C SER A 248 -6.49 7.62 -15.33
N PHE A 249 -6.17 7.10 -14.17
CA PHE A 249 -6.36 7.75 -12.88
C PHE A 249 -5.04 8.28 -12.37
N ARG A 250 -5.04 9.47 -11.75
CA ARG A 250 -3.92 9.86 -10.89
C ARG A 250 -4.06 9.15 -9.55
N GLY A 251 -2.96 8.67 -8.99
CA GLY A 251 -2.99 8.17 -7.63
C GLY A 251 -3.35 9.26 -6.63
N ARG A 252 -3.98 8.87 -5.53
CA ARG A 252 -4.55 9.81 -4.54
C ARG A 252 -3.48 10.44 -3.66
N ALA A 253 -2.41 9.69 -3.41
CA ALA A 253 -1.32 10.10 -2.54
C ALA A 253 -0.04 9.35 -2.88
N GLN A 254 1.06 9.83 -2.29
CA GLN A 254 2.33 9.13 -2.23
C GLN A 254 2.48 8.53 -0.84
N LEU A 255 2.89 7.28 -0.78
CA LEU A 255 2.95 6.50 0.44
C LEU A 255 4.33 5.92 0.67
N SER A 256 4.88 6.22 1.83
CA SER A 256 6.19 5.71 2.27
C SER A 256 6.07 4.73 3.44
N TYR A 257 4.86 4.53 3.94
CA TYR A 257 4.59 3.72 5.11
C TYR A 257 3.67 2.56 4.74
N ALA A 258 3.93 1.40 5.32
CA ALA A 258 2.99 0.30 5.27
C ALA A 258 2.24 0.15 6.58
N LEU A 259 0.95 -0.18 6.53
CA LEU A 259 0.23 -0.68 7.70
C LEU A 259 0.41 -2.20 7.83
N SER A 260 0.58 -2.70 9.04
CA SER A 260 0.66 -4.14 9.34
C SER A 260 -0.58 -4.89 8.85
N LEU A 261 -0.40 -5.96 8.06
CA LEU A 261 -1.51 -6.81 7.60
C LEU A 261 -2.36 -7.32 8.78
N ARG A 262 -1.72 -7.54 9.94
CA ARG A 262 -2.34 -8.01 11.18
C ARG A 262 -3.00 -6.91 12.00
N VAL A 263 -3.27 -5.74 11.44
CA VAL A 263 -3.84 -4.60 12.20
C VAL A 263 -5.15 -4.91 12.95
N ASN A 264 -5.91 -5.89 12.48
CA ASN A 264 -7.12 -6.41 13.15
C ASN A 264 -6.83 -7.26 14.39
N GLU A 265 -5.68 -7.92 14.43
CA GLU A 265 -5.24 -8.78 15.54
C GLU A 265 -4.50 -7.99 16.62
N ILE A 266 -4.11 -6.76 16.31
CA ILE A 266 -3.36 -5.90 17.22
C ILE A 266 -4.33 -5.20 18.18
N ALA A 267 -4.17 -5.42 19.48
CA ALA A 267 -4.94 -4.68 20.48
C ALA A 267 -4.43 -3.23 20.61
N LEU A 268 -5.35 -2.27 20.80
CA LEU A 268 -5.00 -0.88 21.08
C LEU A 268 -4.14 -0.79 22.34
N GLY A 269 -3.16 0.12 22.36
CA GLY A 269 -2.29 0.32 23.52
C GLY A 269 -1.10 -0.66 23.59
N THR A 270 -1.01 -1.63 22.68
CA THR A 270 0.11 -2.59 22.66
C THR A 270 1.30 -2.07 21.86
N ASP A 271 2.51 -2.46 22.26
CA ASP A 271 3.75 -2.14 21.55
C ASP A 271 4.00 -3.07 20.32
N LYS A 272 2.93 -3.36 19.58
CA LYS A 272 2.97 -4.09 18.31
C LYS A 272 3.14 -3.13 17.14
N VAL A 273 3.85 -3.55 16.10
CA VAL A 273 4.07 -2.77 14.89
C VAL A 273 2.73 -2.50 14.21
N LEU A 274 2.33 -1.22 14.19
CA LEU A 274 1.13 -0.76 13.51
C LEU A 274 1.45 -0.33 12.08
N ALA A 275 2.43 0.57 11.93
CA ALA A 275 2.91 1.01 10.63
C ALA A 275 4.42 1.31 10.69
N LEU A 276 5.09 1.27 9.55
CA LEU A 276 6.53 1.51 9.46
C LEU A 276 6.95 2.00 8.08
N ASP A 277 8.15 2.55 8.00
CA ASP A 277 8.87 2.77 6.75
C ASP A 277 8.97 1.45 5.95
N TYR A 278 8.35 1.42 4.77
CA TYR A 278 8.24 0.23 3.93
C TYR A 278 8.01 0.64 2.46
N GLU A 279 8.39 -0.20 1.50
CA GLU A 279 8.21 0.07 0.07
C GLU A 279 6.77 -0.20 -0.39
N ASN A 280 6.02 -1.04 0.33
CA ASN A 280 4.62 -1.33 0.04
C ASN A 280 3.66 -0.49 0.90
N ASP A 281 2.40 -0.45 0.49
CA ASP A 281 1.28 0.16 1.21
C ASP A 281 0.76 -0.73 2.34
N VAL A 282 0.98 -2.03 2.21
CA VAL A 282 0.68 -3.06 3.21
C VAL A 282 1.96 -3.77 3.61
N CYS A 283 2.11 -4.02 4.91
CA CYS A 283 3.25 -4.74 5.45
C CYS A 283 2.86 -6.19 5.61
N TYR A 284 3.38 -7.01 4.70
CA TYR A 284 3.19 -8.47 4.70
C TYR A 284 4.16 -9.20 5.63
N ALA A 285 5.10 -8.46 6.24
CA ALA A 285 6.08 -9.05 7.14
C ALA A 285 5.43 -9.51 8.45
N GLY A 286 6.00 -10.55 9.06
CA GLY A 286 5.51 -11.12 10.32
C GLY A 286 4.23 -11.97 10.21
N VAL A 287 3.72 -12.19 9.00
CA VAL A 287 2.56 -13.07 8.72
C VAL A 287 3.00 -14.53 8.69
N SER A 288 4.06 -14.85 7.95
CA SER A 288 4.63 -16.21 7.86
C SER A 288 5.30 -16.65 9.17
N PRO A 289 5.41 -17.98 9.40
CA PRO A 289 6.26 -18.52 10.45
C PRO A 289 7.71 -17.99 10.37
N PRO A 290 8.40 -17.79 11.51
CA PRO A 290 9.80 -17.39 11.53
C PRO A 290 10.67 -18.38 10.74
N GLY A 291 11.55 -17.88 9.85
CA GLY A 291 12.51 -18.70 9.07
C GLY A 291 12.09 -19.05 7.64
N GLU A 292 10.91 -18.62 7.17
CA GLU A 292 10.51 -18.75 5.76
C GLU A 292 10.98 -17.54 4.93
N ALA A 293 10.95 -17.64 3.59
CA ALA A 293 11.17 -16.48 2.72
C ALA A 293 10.10 -15.43 3.02
N THR A 294 10.46 -14.37 3.75
CA THR A 294 9.49 -13.36 4.21
C THR A 294 9.52 -12.12 3.33
N ALA A 295 8.39 -11.43 3.23
CA ALA A 295 8.29 -10.11 2.60
C ALA A 295 9.18 -9.03 3.27
N TRP A 296 9.80 -9.33 4.41
CA TRP A 296 10.66 -8.39 5.13
C TRP A 296 11.86 -7.96 4.28
N ASP A 297 12.66 -8.91 3.81
CA ASP A 297 13.90 -8.62 3.07
C ASP A 297 13.67 -7.95 1.72
N GLN A 298 12.48 -8.12 1.15
CA GLN A 298 12.14 -7.61 -0.18
C GLN A 298 11.63 -6.16 -0.16
N ALA A 299 11.04 -5.71 0.94
CA ALA A 299 10.28 -4.45 0.97
C ALA A 299 10.54 -3.57 2.19
N VAL A 300 11.42 -3.99 3.12
CA VAL A 300 11.87 -3.10 4.20
C VAL A 300 12.62 -1.90 3.61
N ALA A 301 12.27 -0.70 4.07
CA ALA A 301 12.80 0.55 3.51
C ALA A 301 13.55 1.35 4.57
N PRO A 302 14.77 0.93 4.98
CA PRO A 302 15.56 1.70 5.94
C PRO A 302 15.87 3.09 5.38
N ARG A 303 15.31 4.11 6.01
CA ARG A 303 15.53 5.53 5.71
C ARG A 303 16.36 6.12 6.85
N HIS A 304 16.42 7.44 7.02
CA HIS A 304 16.87 8.04 8.28
C HIS A 304 18.25 7.57 8.78
N LEU A 305 19.23 7.50 7.86
CA LEU A 305 20.57 6.96 8.11
C LEU A 305 20.60 5.44 8.38
N GLY A 306 19.75 4.68 7.67
CA GLY A 306 19.72 3.22 7.71
C GLY A 306 18.73 2.61 8.72
N LYS A 307 17.88 3.43 9.33
CA LYS A 307 16.92 3.05 10.37
C LYS A 307 15.47 3.24 9.92
N LEU A 308 14.56 2.55 10.59
CA LEU A 308 13.12 2.62 10.31
C LEU A 308 12.44 3.46 11.37
N ASN A 309 11.61 4.41 10.95
CA ASN A 309 10.56 4.91 11.84
C ASN A 309 9.41 3.92 11.84
N VAL A 310 8.95 3.61 13.04
CA VAL A 310 7.89 2.63 13.28
C VAL A 310 6.91 3.24 14.27
N VAL A 311 5.63 3.28 13.91
CA VAL A 311 4.56 3.56 14.87
C VAL A 311 4.01 2.25 15.40
N LEU A 312 3.90 2.18 16.72
CA LEU A 312 3.31 1.06 17.44
C LEU A 312 1.82 1.33 17.69
N ALA A 313 1.04 0.28 17.95
CA ALA A 313 -0.38 0.42 18.28
C ALA A 313 -0.66 1.10 19.63
N SER A 314 0.38 1.36 20.42
CA SER A 314 0.36 2.26 21.58
C SER A 314 0.39 3.74 21.19
N GLY A 315 0.62 4.08 19.91
CA GLY A 315 0.82 5.44 19.40
C GLY A 315 2.26 5.94 19.54
N LYS A 316 3.14 5.16 20.16
CA LYS A 316 4.57 5.45 20.27
C LYS A 316 5.25 5.32 18.91
N VAL A 317 6.06 6.31 18.54
CA VAL A 317 6.95 6.23 17.37
C VAL A 317 8.36 5.95 17.84
N ILE A 318 8.98 4.92 17.28
CA ILE A 318 10.35 4.51 17.58
C ILE A 318 11.21 4.56 16.31
N LEU A 319 12.50 4.81 16.49
CA LEU A 319 13.50 4.64 15.44
C LEU A 319 14.36 3.42 15.78
N VAL A 320 14.38 2.43 14.89
CA VAL A 320 15.04 1.13 15.13
C VAL A 320 15.87 0.72 13.91
N ASP A 321 16.96 -0.02 14.13
CA ASP A 321 17.58 -0.76 13.02
C ASP A 321 16.64 -1.88 12.55
N PRO A 322 16.55 -2.17 11.23
CA PRO A 322 15.69 -3.23 10.72
C PRO A 322 15.87 -4.57 11.44
N ALA A 323 17.11 -4.94 11.77
CA ALA A 323 17.42 -6.19 12.46
C ALA A 323 16.79 -6.30 13.87
N GLU A 324 16.53 -5.17 14.54
CA GLU A 324 15.94 -5.16 15.90
C GLU A 324 14.47 -5.57 15.91
N ILE A 325 13.78 -5.42 14.78
CA ILE A 325 12.37 -5.78 14.62
C ILE A 325 12.17 -6.81 13.51
N ASP A 326 13.22 -7.50 13.06
CA ASP A 326 13.12 -8.48 11.99
C ASP A 326 12.18 -9.64 12.38
N PRO A 327 11.06 -9.84 11.68
CA PRO A 327 10.08 -10.89 12.00
C PRO A 327 10.58 -12.32 11.73
N THR A 328 11.70 -12.51 11.03
CA THR A 328 12.31 -13.83 10.86
C THR A 328 12.93 -14.36 12.16
N VAL A 329 13.26 -13.44 13.07
CA VAL A 329 13.75 -13.77 14.42
C VAL A 329 12.55 -14.04 15.33
N ALA A 330 12.48 -15.25 15.90
CA ALA A 330 11.31 -15.68 16.68
C ALA A 330 10.95 -14.76 17.86
N GLU A 331 11.96 -14.23 18.56
CA GLU A 331 11.76 -13.28 19.67
C GLU A 331 11.11 -11.97 19.17
N ASN A 332 11.65 -11.39 18.11
CA ASN A 332 11.12 -10.18 17.48
C ASN A 332 9.70 -10.42 16.94
N ALA A 333 9.46 -11.55 16.29
CA ALA A 333 8.14 -11.95 15.80
C ALA A 333 7.11 -11.96 16.95
N GLN A 334 7.46 -12.55 18.09
CA GLN A 334 6.58 -12.59 19.26
C GLN A 334 6.41 -11.22 19.90
N ARG A 335 7.47 -10.42 20.00
CA ARG A 335 7.44 -9.11 20.65
C ARG A 335 6.66 -8.09 19.84
N TYR A 336 6.96 -7.96 18.55
CA TYR A 336 6.51 -6.84 17.71
C TYR A 336 5.39 -7.19 16.73
N TRP A 337 5.31 -8.43 16.25
CA TRP A 337 4.48 -8.76 15.06
C TRP A 337 3.26 -9.63 15.35
N ARG A 338 3.36 -10.60 16.25
CA ARG A 338 2.25 -11.49 16.58
C ARG A 338 1.17 -10.74 17.34
N GLY A 339 -0.03 -10.68 16.75
CA GLY A 339 -1.25 -10.20 17.39
C GLY A 339 -1.95 -11.27 18.21
N LEU A 340 -3.19 -11.01 18.61
CA LEU A 340 -4.07 -12.01 19.21
C LEU A 340 -4.36 -13.11 18.17
N ARG A 341 -4.22 -14.38 18.56
CA ARG A 341 -4.40 -15.53 17.66
C ARG A 341 -5.81 -15.47 17.04
N ARG A 342 -5.91 -15.27 15.73
CA ARG A 342 -7.16 -15.50 14.99
C ARG A 342 -7.43 -17.00 14.98
N PRO A 343 -8.66 -17.46 15.31
CA PRO A 343 -9.05 -18.80 14.89
C PRO A 343 -9.05 -18.85 13.35
N PRO A 344 -8.76 -20.00 12.75
CA PRO A 344 -8.94 -20.18 11.31
C PRO A 344 -10.38 -19.79 10.94
N VAL A 345 -10.56 -19.18 9.77
CA VAL A 345 -11.89 -18.89 9.23
C VAL A 345 -12.54 -20.23 8.90
N GLY A 346 -13.32 -20.77 9.84
CA GLY A 346 -13.98 -22.08 9.70
C GLY A 346 -14.01 -22.90 10.98
N GLY A 347 -14.61 -22.37 12.04
CA GLY A 347 -14.77 -23.11 13.30
C GLY A 347 -15.88 -22.54 14.17
N GLU A 348 -17.10 -22.44 13.62
CA GLU A 348 -18.36 -22.81 14.27
C GLU A 348 -19.29 -23.41 13.22
#